data_AF-A0A3C0FP06-F1
#
_entry.id   AF-A0A3C0FP06-F1
#
_cell.length_a   1.000
_cell.length_b   1.000
_cell.length_c   1.000
_cell.angle_alpha   90.00
_cell.angle_beta   90.00
_cell.angle_gamma   90.00
#
_symmetry.space_group_name_H-M   'P 1'
#
loop_
_entity.id
_entity.type
_entity.pdbx_description
1 polymer ?
#
loop_
_entity_poly.entity_id
_entity_poly.type
_entity_poly.pdbx_seq_one_letter_code
_entity_poly.pdbx_strand_id
1 'polypeptide(L)' 'ALTVFDMCKAVDKSMRITDLRVTRKEGGKSGTFVAD' A
#
# COMPACT_ATOMS: atom_id res chain seq x y z
N ALA A 1 2.46 3.19 5.87
CA ALA A 1 3.24 3.96 4.88
C ALA A 1 3.23 5.46 5.19
N LEU A 2 2.06 6.11 5.29
CA LEU A 2 1.96 7.56 5.55
C LEU A 2 2.67 8.02 6.84
N THR A 3 2.56 7.26 7.94
CA THR A 3 3.27 7.58 9.19
C THR A 3 4.78 7.55 9.04
N VAL A 4 5.32 6.65 8.21
CA VAL A 4 6.78 6.59 7.94
C VAL A 4 7.20 7.82 7.13
N PHE A 5 6.41 8.21 6.13
CA PHE A 5 6.64 9.46 5.42
C PHE A 5 6.64 10.66 6.37
N ASP A 6 5.68 10.71 7.31
CA ASP A 6 5.60 11.80 8.29
C ASP A 6 6.86 11.93 9.15
N MET A 7 7.46 10.82 9.56
CA MET A 7 8.71 10.82 10.34
C MET A 7 9.94 11.19 9.51
N CYS A 8 9.99 10.83 8.22
CA CYS A 8 11.20 10.95 7.39
C CYS A 8 11.18 12.13 6.41
N LYS A 9 10.05 12.80 6.19
CA LYS A 9 9.89 13.90 5.22
C LYS A 9 10.83 15.09 5.43
N ALA A 10 11.40 15.24 6.63
CA ALA A 10 12.39 16.28 6.92
C ALA A 10 13.75 15.97 6.30
N VAL A 11 14.08 14.68 6.14
CA VAL A 11 15.33 14.19 5.55
C VAL A 11 15.23 14.18 4.03
N ASP A 12 14.13 13.63 3.50
CA ASP A 12 13.86 13.60 2.07
C ASP A 12 12.38 13.83 1.80
N LYS A 13 12.07 14.94 1.13
CA LYS A 13 10.70 15.31 0.73
C LYS A 13 10.25 14.62 -0.56
N SER A 14 11.18 14.05 -1.31
CA SER A 14 10.92 13.41 -2.61
C SER A 14 10.53 11.94 -2.50
N MET A 15 10.55 11.37 -1.29
CA MET A 15 10.11 10.02 -0.99
C MET A 15 8.76 9.70 -1.63
N ARG A 16 8.63 8.49 -2.17
CA ARG A 16 7.38 8.00 -2.77
C ARG A 16 6.94 6.74 -2.08
N ILE A 17 5.64 6.67 -1.78
CA ILE A 17 4.99 5.41 -1.40
C ILE A 17 4.58 4.71 -2.70
N THR A 18 5.11 3.53 -2.95
CA THR A 18 4.87 2.76 -4.18
C THR A 18 4.20 1.42 -3.87
N ASP A 19 3.79 0.71 -4.92
CA ASP A 19 3.36 -0.70 -4.87
C ASP A 19 2.18 -0.99 -3.93
N LEU A 20 1.33 0.02 -3.68
CA LEU A 20 0.15 -0.13 -2.85
C LEU A 20 -0.95 -0.82 -3.66
N ARG A 21 -1.13 -2.11 -3.43
CA ARG A 21 -2.12 -2.96 -4.10
C ARG A 21 -2.78 -3.93 -3.12
N VAL A 22 -3.97 -4.41 -3.47
CA VAL A 22 -4.60 -5.54 -2.78
C VAL A 22 -3.88 -6.82 -3.20
N THR A 23 -3.45 -7.63 -2.25
CA THR A 23 -2.77 -8.91 -2.52
C THR A 23 -3.69 -10.11 -2.35
N ARG A 24 -4.70 -9.99 -1.48
CA ARG A 24 -5.73 -11.01 -1.26
C ARG A 24 -7.02 -10.36 -0.84
N LYS A 25 -8.14 -10.85 -1.36
CA LYS A 25 -9.48 -10.47 -0.95
C LYS A 25 -10.39 -11.69 -1.05
N GLU A 26 -11.20 -11.93 -0.03
CA GLU A 26 -12.11 -13.10 0.03
C GLU A 26 -13.53 -12.67 0.35
N GLY A 27 -14.51 -13.44 -0.13
CA GLY A 27 -15.93 -13.20 0.12
C GLY A 27 -16.63 -12.25 -0.86
N GLY A 28 -17.97 -12.26 -0.81
CA GLY A 28 -18.84 -11.55 -1.76
C GLY A 28 -19.02 -12.30 -3.08
N LYS A 29 -19.89 -11.77 -3.97
CA LYS A 29 -20.24 -12.39 -5.26
C LYS A 29 -19.02 -12.64 -6.16
N SER A 30 -17.98 -11.81 -6.05
CA SER A 30 -16.74 -11.94 -6.82
C SER A 30 -15.75 -12.98 -6.28
N GLY A 31 -16.03 -13.62 -5.14
CA GLY A 31 -15.19 -14.69 -4.59
C GLY A 31 -13.80 -14.23 -4.16
N THR A 32 -12.86 -15.20 -4.19
CA THR A 32 -11.46 -15.04 -3.79
C THR A 32 -10.62 -14.44 -4.92
N PHE A 33 -9.87 -13.40 -4.59
CA PHE A 33 -8.84 -12.79 -5.41
C PHE A 33 -7.48 -12.96 -4.73
N VAL A 34 -6.47 -13.36 -5.49
CA VAL A 34 -5.06 -13.42 -5.09
C VAL A 34 -4.26 -12.76 -6.21
N ALA A 35 -3.44 -11.77 -5.87
CA ALA A 35 -2.58 -11.10 -6.85
C ALA A 35 -1.31 -11.93 -7.09
N ASP A 36 -0.93 -12.08 -8.36
CA ASP A 36 0.34 -12.68 -8.79
C ASP A 36 1.57 -11.83 -8.40
#